data_AF-A0A183FAM0-F1
#
_entry.id   AF-A0A183FAM0-F1
#
_cell.length_a   1.000
_cell.length_b   1.000
_cell.length_c   1.000
_cell.angle_alpha   90.00
_cell.angle_beta   90.00
_cell.angle_gamma   90.00
#
_symmetry.space_group_name_H-M   'P 1'
#
loop_
_entity.id
_entity.type
_entity.pdbx_description
1 polymer ?
#
loop_
_entity_poly.entity_id
_entity_poly.type
_entity_poly.pdbx_seq_one_letter_code
_entity_poly.pdbx_strand_id
1 'polypeptide(L)'
;MDSLTDEWRIAGPQLFDLAEDMSLSDIELAEERRWLLHIRDDLLDPTRHLVRNCVRFQQHMNLLRNRVRIERQVARLRYTLSVEALQLNEEYQKRIEVLKALDFVDSTGMVTFKGRVACEIHHQELLITELILSKKLHEKSPAEVAAMFSATTCQYKGGDGPKFEKDSIFEQVAFSYFSLRDESNC
;
A
#
# COMPACT_ATOMS: atom_id res chain seq x y z
N MET A 1 2.52 44.03 40.96
CA MET A 1 2.91 42.78 40.27
C MET A 1 3.04 41.77 41.38
N ASP A 2 2.09 40.84 41.43
CA ASP A 2 1.86 40.00 42.60
C ASP A 2 2.95 38.93 42.70
N SER A 3 3.46 38.68 43.91
CA SER A 3 4.63 37.79 44.14
C SER A 3 4.45 36.38 43.55
N LEU A 4 3.19 35.96 43.37
CA LEU A 4 2.81 34.72 42.70
C LEU A 4 3.31 34.68 41.24
N THR A 5 3.24 35.78 40.50
CA THR A 5 3.71 35.80 39.10
C THR A 5 5.23 35.68 38.95
N ASP A 6 6.00 36.08 39.97
CA ASP A 6 7.46 35.94 39.96
C ASP A 6 7.93 34.54 40.39
N GLU A 7 7.23 33.90 41.35
CA GLU A 7 7.50 32.49 41.71
C GLU A 7 7.20 31.52 40.56
N TRP A 8 6.09 31.71 39.85
CA TRP A 8 5.72 30.89 38.69
C TRP A 8 6.73 30.99 37.54
N ARG A 9 7.39 32.15 37.40
CA ARG A 9 8.38 32.40 36.35
C ARG A 9 9.69 31.64 36.61
N ILE A 10 9.99 31.32 37.87
CA ILE A 10 11.23 30.66 38.30
C ILE A 10 11.01 29.14 38.47
N ALA A 11 9.88 28.72 39.04
CA ALA A 11 9.59 27.32 39.33
C ALA A 11 8.92 26.56 38.16
N GLY A 12 8.27 27.27 37.24
CA GLY A 12 7.40 26.67 36.23
C GLY A 12 6.06 26.19 36.82
N PRO A 13 5.11 25.74 35.97
CA PRO A 13 3.85 25.18 36.44
C PRO A 13 4.09 23.93 37.29
N GLN A 14 3.27 23.73 38.34
CA GLN A 14 3.26 22.46 39.07
C GLN A 14 2.94 21.32 38.09
N LEU A 15 3.89 20.39 37.96
CA LEU A 15 3.73 19.20 37.15
C LEU A 15 3.05 18.15 38.02
N PHE A 16 1.85 17.73 37.63
CA PHE A 16 1.14 16.61 38.26
C PHE A 16 1.75 15.30 37.78
N ASP A 17 1.98 14.37 38.70
CA ASP A 17 2.31 12.99 38.35
C ASP A 17 1.01 12.25 38.09
N LEU A 18 0.67 12.07 36.81
CA LEU A 18 -0.57 11.43 36.38
C LEU A 18 -0.78 10.04 37.00
N ALA A 19 0.29 9.34 37.41
CA ALA A 19 0.17 8.01 38.03
C ALA A 19 -0.24 8.11 39.51
N GLU A 20 0.32 9.06 40.27
CA GLU A 20 0.04 9.25 41.69
C GLU A 20 -1.22 10.10 41.91
N ASP A 21 -1.39 11.17 41.14
CA ASP A 21 -2.44 12.18 41.32
C ASP A 21 -3.79 11.76 40.70
N MET A 22 -3.79 10.86 39.70
CA MET A 22 -5.02 10.39 39.04
C MET A 22 -5.32 8.91 39.25
N SER A 23 -4.57 8.20 40.11
CA SER A 23 -4.78 6.78 40.44
C SER A 23 -4.91 5.86 39.21
N LEU A 24 -4.11 6.10 38.16
CA LEU A 24 -4.14 5.30 36.94
C LEU A 24 -3.45 3.95 37.18
N SER A 25 -4.25 2.87 37.17
CA SER A 25 -3.79 1.47 37.29
C SER A 25 -3.52 0.81 35.94
N ASP A 26 -3.24 1.59 34.90
CA ASP A 26 -2.94 1.07 33.57
C ASP A 26 -1.50 0.52 33.53
N ILE A 27 -1.38 -0.77 33.24
CA ILE A 27 -0.11 -1.50 33.24
C ILE A 27 0.80 -0.98 32.11
N GLU A 28 0.25 -0.66 30.94
CA GLU A 28 1.02 -0.16 29.79
C GLU A 28 1.63 1.21 30.12
N LEU A 29 0.82 2.10 30.69
CA LEU A 29 1.28 3.43 31.12
C LEU A 29 2.32 3.34 32.26
N ALA A 30 2.19 2.34 33.13
CA ALA A 30 3.16 2.10 34.20
C ALA A 30 4.50 1.53 33.69
N GLU A 31 4.50 0.77 32.61
CA GLU A 31 5.70 0.31 31.91
C GLU A 31 6.39 1.47 31.18
N GLU A 32 5.62 2.27 30.44
CA GLU A 32 6.16 3.43 29.71
C GLU A 32 6.74 4.48 30.66
N ARG A 33 6.08 4.74 31.81
CA ARG A 33 6.62 5.60 32.87
C ARG A 33 7.93 5.05 33.44
N ARG A 34 7.99 3.75 33.77
CA ARG A 34 9.22 3.13 34.28
C ARG A 34 10.37 3.27 33.28
N TRP A 35 10.09 3.08 31.99
CA TRP A 35 11.06 3.27 30.93
C TRP A 35 11.54 4.73 30.82
N LEU A 36 10.62 5.71 30.84
CA LEU A 36 10.97 7.13 30.82
C LEU A 36 11.83 7.54 32.03
N LEU A 37 11.47 7.08 33.22
CA LEU A 37 12.24 7.34 34.45
C LEU A 37 13.64 6.72 34.36
N HIS A 38 13.73 5.48 33.87
CA HIS A 38 15.02 4.82 33.66
C HIS A 38 15.92 5.60 32.69
N ILE A 39 15.37 6.05 31.56
CA ILE A 39 16.11 6.87 30.59
C ILE A 39 16.49 8.22 31.20
N ARG A 40 15.60 8.85 31.96
CA ARG A 40 15.90 10.12 32.63
C ARG A 40 17.09 9.94 33.56
N ASP A 41 17.07 8.90 34.40
CA ASP A 41 18.11 8.66 35.39
C ASP A 41 19.45 8.30 34.72
N ASP A 42 19.43 7.49 33.65
CA ASP A 42 20.61 7.19 32.83
C ASP A 42 21.17 8.46 32.17
N LEU A 43 20.32 9.27 31.55
CA LEU A 43 20.71 10.54 30.93
C LEU A 43 21.24 11.54 31.94
N LEU A 44 20.76 11.52 33.19
CA LEU A 44 21.20 12.40 34.28
C LEU A 44 22.51 11.94 34.92
N ASP A 45 22.93 10.68 34.73
CA ASP A 45 24.17 10.15 35.29
C ASP A 45 25.39 10.93 34.77
N PRO A 46 26.06 11.72 35.64
CA PRO A 46 27.18 12.56 35.25
C PRO A 46 28.45 11.75 34.90
N THR A 47 28.52 10.48 35.31
CA THR A 47 29.65 9.60 35.00
C THR A 47 29.55 9.03 33.59
N ARG A 48 28.32 8.86 33.07
CA ARG A 48 28.05 8.34 31.73
C ARG A 48 28.00 9.43 30.67
N HIS A 49 27.51 10.61 31.02
CA HIS A 49 27.28 11.70 30.06
C HIS A 49 28.00 13.00 30.46
N LEU A 50 29.32 12.97 30.35
CA LEU A 50 30.23 14.11 30.61
C LEU A 50 29.85 15.42 29.89
N VAL A 51 29.18 15.30 28.74
CA VAL A 51 28.69 16.42 27.93
C VAL A 51 27.73 17.33 28.69
N ARG A 52 27.00 16.85 29.71
CA ARG A 52 26.11 17.69 30.54
C ARG A 52 26.85 18.75 31.33
N ASN A 53 28.07 18.45 31.77
CA ASN A 53 28.90 19.38 32.53
C ASN A 53 29.74 20.29 31.61
N CYS A 54 29.52 20.24 30.29
CA CYS A 54 30.21 21.08 29.34
C CYS A 54 29.69 22.52 29.42
N VAL A 55 30.60 23.48 29.63
CA VAL A 55 30.30 24.92 29.63
C VAL A 55 29.66 25.38 28.30
N ARG A 56 29.98 24.68 27.20
CA ARG A 56 29.45 24.95 25.85
C ARG A 56 28.38 23.94 25.42
N PHE A 57 27.71 23.27 26.36
CA PHE A 57 26.71 22.24 26.08
C PHE A 57 25.66 22.69 25.05
N GLN A 58 25.05 23.86 25.23
CA GLN A 58 24.05 24.37 24.29
C GLN A 58 24.60 24.55 22.87
N GLN A 59 25.83 25.04 22.72
CA GLN A 59 26.46 25.24 21.40
C GLN A 59 26.72 23.89 20.71
N HIS A 60 27.31 22.93 21.42
CA HIS A 60 27.58 21.60 20.88
C HIS A 60 26.28 20.85 20.52
N MET A 61 25.25 20.94 21.38
CA MET A 61 23.94 20.33 21.10
C MET A 61 23.26 20.97 19.89
N ASN A 62 23.36 22.28 19.71
CA ASN A 62 22.83 22.95 18.53
C ASN A 62 23.54 22.52 17.25
N LEU A 63 24.88 22.42 17.27
CA LEU A 63 25.66 21.91 16.15
C LEU A 63 25.31 20.46 15.81
N LEU A 64 25.21 19.59 16.82
CA LEU A 64 24.81 18.19 16.65
C LEU A 64 23.40 18.07 16.07
N ARG A 65 22.42 18.81 16.61
CA ARG A 65 21.06 18.84 16.07
C ARG A 65 21.04 19.28 14.61
N ASN A 66 21.79 20.32 14.26
CA ASN A 66 21.87 20.82 12.88
C ASN A 66 22.47 19.77 11.95
N ARG A 67 23.55 19.10 12.37
CA ARG A 67 24.15 17.99 11.63
C ARG A 67 23.15 16.86 11.42
N VAL A 68 22.52 16.35 12.47
CA VAL A 68 21.52 15.26 12.39
C VAL A 68 20.34 15.67 11.52
N ARG A 69 19.89 16.93 11.58
CA ARG A 69 18.82 17.45 10.71
C ARG A 69 19.22 17.36 9.24
N ILE A 70 20.42 17.82 8.90
CA ILE A 70 20.94 17.78 7.52
C ILE A 70 21.12 16.34 7.07
N GLU A 71 21.70 15.46 7.88
CA GLU A 71 21.87 14.03 7.56
C GLU A 71 20.51 13.36 7.29
N ARG A 72 19.50 13.64 8.12
CA ARG A 72 18.12 13.16 7.88
C ARG A 72 17.51 13.71 6.60
N GLN A 73 17.75 14.99 6.27
CA GLN A 73 17.29 15.59 5.02
C GLN A 73 17.96 14.93 3.81
N VAL A 74 19.26 14.69 3.86
CA VAL A 74 20.00 13.99 2.81
C VAL A 74 19.47 12.57 2.63
N ALA A 75 19.27 11.83 3.72
CA ALA A 75 18.71 10.48 3.67
C ALA A 75 17.29 10.46 3.05
N ARG A 76 16.43 11.39 3.45
CA ARG A 76 15.08 11.52 2.89
C ARG A 76 15.10 11.85 1.40
N LEU A 77 15.95 12.81 0.99
CA LEU A 77 16.08 13.19 -0.42
C LEU A 77 16.62 12.03 -1.25
N ARG A 78 17.63 11.31 -0.75
CA ARG A 78 18.15 10.10 -1.40
C ARG A 78 17.07 9.06 -1.62
N TYR A 79 16.24 8.80 -0.61
CA TYR A 79 15.10 7.87 -0.75
C TYR A 79 14.07 8.39 -1.76
N THR A 80 13.68 9.66 -1.67
CA THR A 80 12.65 10.23 -2.58
C THR A 80 13.07 10.22 -4.04
N LEU A 81 14.38 10.30 -4.30
CA LEU A 81 14.98 10.20 -5.64
C LEU A 81 15.23 8.75 -6.07
N SER A 82 15.06 7.78 -5.19
CA SER A 82 15.29 6.37 -5.49
C SER A 82 14.07 5.75 -6.17
N VAL A 83 14.31 4.68 -6.93
CA VAL A 83 13.25 3.97 -7.68
C VAL A 83 12.26 3.32 -6.70
N GLU A 84 12.73 2.98 -5.51
CA GLU A 84 11.94 2.39 -4.42
C GLU A 84 10.92 3.37 -3.81
N ALA A 85 11.08 4.68 -3.99
CA ALA A 85 10.06 5.65 -3.59
C ALA A 85 8.91 5.74 -4.60
N LEU A 86 9.03 5.14 -5.78
CA LEU A 86 7.92 5.05 -6.72
C LEU A 86 6.89 4.06 -6.16
N GLN A 87 5.76 4.59 -5.71
CA GLN A 87 4.68 3.82 -5.04
C GLN A 87 4.23 2.57 -5.83
N LEU A 88 4.37 2.59 -7.16
CA LEU A 88 3.91 1.53 -8.05
C LEU A 88 5.05 0.62 -8.57
N ASN A 89 6.28 0.76 -8.06
CA ASN A 89 7.43 0.02 -8.58
C ASN A 89 7.27 -1.51 -8.42
N GLU A 90 6.82 -1.97 -7.25
CA GLU A 90 6.61 -3.41 -7.00
C GLU A 90 5.52 -3.99 -7.90
N GLU A 91 4.42 -3.26 -8.09
CA GLU A 91 3.33 -3.69 -8.95
C GLU A 91 3.77 -3.74 -10.42
N TYR A 92 4.51 -2.72 -10.87
CA TYR A 92 5.09 -2.70 -12.21
C TYR A 92 6.00 -3.92 -12.44
N GLN A 93 6.90 -4.23 -11.50
CA GLN A 93 7.80 -5.36 -11.63
C GLN A 93 7.04 -6.69 -11.72
N LYS A 94 6.01 -6.88 -10.88
CA LYS A 94 5.14 -8.06 -10.93
C LYS A 94 4.39 -8.17 -12.26
N ARG A 95 3.91 -7.06 -12.82
CA ARG A 95 3.26 -7.05 -14.15
C ARG A 95 4.25 -7.45 -15.25
N ILE A 96 5.49 -6.94 -15.21
CA ILE A 96 6.54 -7.35 -16.16
C ILE A 96 6.85 -8.85 -16.04
N GLU A 97 6.87 -9.41 -14.83
CA GLU A 97 7.07 -10.85 -14.64
C GLU A 97 5.97 -11.69 -15.28
N VAL A 98 4.70 -11.28 -15.16
CA VAL A 98 3.58 -11.95 -15.85
C VAL A 98 3.73 -11.86 -17.37
N LEU A 99 4.06 -10.66 -17.89
CA LEU A 99 4.26 -10.48 -19.34
C LEU A 99 5.41 -11.33 -19.89
N LYS A 100 6.47 -11.52 -19.10
CA LYS A 100 7.57 -12.42 -19.44
C LYS A 100 7.17 -13.89 -19.38
N ALA A 101 6.42 -14.29 -18.35
CA ALA A 101 5.93 -15.66 -18.22
C ALA A 101 4.98 -16.08 -19.37
N LEU A 102 4.23 -15.12 -19.91
CA LEU A 102 3.31 -15.33 -21.03
C LEU A 102 3.94 -15.06 -22.42
N ASP A 103 5.23 -14.76 -22.47
CA ASP A 103 6.00 -14.47 -23.71
C ASP A 103 5.47 -13.26 -24.51
N PHE A 104 4.90 -12.25 -23.83
CA PHE A 104 4.57 -10.95 -24.42
C PHE A 104 5.80 -10.03 -24.45
N VAL A 105 6.71 -10.23 -23.49
CA VAL A 105 8.01 -9.56 -23.40
C VAL A 105 9.08 -10.63 -23.21
N ASP A 106 10.20 -10.52 -23.92
CA ASP A 106 11.29 -11.49 -23.80
C ASP A 106 12.18 -11.27 -22.56
N SER A 107 13.18 -12.14 -22.37
CA SER A 107 14.12 -12.04 -21.25
C SER A 107 14.97 -10.77 -21.27
N THR A 108 15.17 -10.17 -22.46
CA THR A 108 15.92 -8.92 -22.67
C THR A 108 15.07 -7.66 -22.43
N GLY A 109 13.75 -7.82 -22.26
CA GLY A 109 12.82 -6.72 -22.08
C GLY A 109 12.24 -6.18 -23.39
N MET A 110 12.46 -6.86 -24.52
CA MET A 110 11.91 -6.48 -25.82
C MET A 110 10.51 -7.07 -26.03
N VAL A 111 9.65 -6.32 -26.71
CA VAL A 111 8.28 -6.74 -27.01
C VAL A 111 8.29 -7.79 -28.12
N THR A 112 7.71 -8.97 -27.83
CA THR A 112 7.64 -10.09 -28.77
C THR A 112 6.57 -9.86 -29.84
N PHE A 113 6.41 -10.79 -30.79
CA PHE A 113 5.27 -10.75 -31.72
C PHE A 113 3.93 -10.78 -30.99
N LYS A 114 3.80 -11.64 -29.98
CA LYS A 114 2.60 -11.75 -29.15
C LYS A 114 2.31 -10.44 -28.40
N GLY A 115 3.35 -9.81 -27.85
CA GLY A 115 3.27 -8.49 -27.25
C GLY A 115 2.75 -7.42 -28.22
N ARG A 116 3.26 -7.40 -29.47
CA ARG A 116 2.80 -6.44 -30.48
C ARG A 116 1.35 -6.65 -30.88
N VAL A 117 0.88 -7.89 -30.99
CA VAL A 117 -0.54 -8.17 -31.24
C VAL A 117 -1.40 -7.66 -30.09
N ALA A 118 -0.94 -7.84 -28.85
CA ALA A 118 -1.63 -7.35 -27.66
C ALA A 118 -1.74 -5.83 -27.61
N CYS A 119 -0.72 -5.11 -28.08
CA CYS A 119 -0.74 -3.65 -28.14
C CYS A 119 -1.86 -3.08 -29.03
N GLU A 120 -2.38 -3.88 -29.97
CA GLU A 120 -3.50 -3.49 -30.84
C GLU A 120 -4.88 -3.76 -30.20
N ILE A 121 -4.94 -4.34 -29.00
CA ILE A 121 -6.16 -4.67 -28.29
C ILE A 121 -6.28 -3.79 -27.03
N HIS A 122 -7.40 -3.07 -26.90
CA HIS A 122 -7.59 -2.11 -25.81
C HIS A 122 -8.23 -2.73 -24.54
N HIS A 123 -8.95 -3.85 -24.66
CA HIS A 123 -9.69 -4.43 -23.54
C HIS A 123 -9.37 -5.90 -23.37
N GLN A 124 -9.00 -6.33 -22.16
CA GLN A 124 -8.59 -7.70 -21.84
C GLN A 124 -7.56 -8.26 -22.84
N GLU A 125 -6.55 -7.45 -23.13
CA GLU A 125 -5.55 -7.63 -24.20
C GLU A 125 -4.81 -8.97 -24.11
N LEU A 126 -4.42 -9.41 -22.91
CA LEU A 126 -3.73 -10.67 -22.71
C LEU A 126 -4.63 -11.85 -23.06
N LEU A 127 -5.85 -11.89 -22.51
CA LEU A 127 -6.80 -12.98 -22.73
C LEU A 127 -7.19 -13.09 -24.21
N ILE A 128 -7.55 -11.97 -24.84
CA ILE A 128 -7.97 -11.96 -26.24
C ILE A 128 -6.81 -12.38 -27.16
N THR A 129 -5.59 -11.90 -26.90
CA THR A 129 -4.40 -12.29 -27.67
C THR A 129 -4.13 -13.79 -27.54
N GLU A 130 -4.24 -14.36 -26.34
CA GLU A 130 -4.09 -15.80 -26.12
C GLU A 130 -5.14 -16.57 -26.92
N LEU A 131 -6.41 -16.17 -26.90
CA LEU A 131 -7.48 -16.85 -27.64
C LEU A 131 -7.25 -16.83 -29.16
N ILE A 132 -6.75 -15.70 -29.69
CA ILE A 132 -6.43 -15.54 -31.10
C ILE A 132 -5.24 -16.43 -31.49
N LEU A 133 -4.12 -16.32 -30.77
CA LEU A 133 -2.87 -17.01 -31.14
C LEU A 133 -2.88 -18.52 -30.82
N SER A 134 -3.65 -18.95 -29.83
CA SER A 134 -3.88 -20.38 -29.52
C SER A 134 -4.92 -21.04 -30.42
N LYS A 135 -5.41 -20.34 -31.46
CA LYS A 135 -6.39 -20.80 -32.45
C LYS A 135 -7.74 -21.25 -31.85
N LYS A 136 -8.07 -20.83 -30.63
CA LYS A 136 -9.34 -21.21 -29.97
C LYS A 136 -10.57 -20.63 -30.66
N LEU A 137 -10.40 -19.54 -31.40
CA LEU A 137 -11.45 -18.89 -32.18
C LEU A 137 -11.55 -19.44 -33.62
N HIS A 138 -10.56 -20.22 -34.09
CA HIS A 138 -10.47 -20.58 -35.51
C HIS A 138 -11.59 -21.53 -35.97
N GLU A 139 -12.04 -22.41 -35.07
CA GLU A 139 -13.09 -23.40 -35.35
C GLU A 139 -14.49 -22.92 -34.91
N LYS A 140 -14.60 -21.67 -34.44
CA LYS A 140 -15.85 -21.12 -33.91
C LYS A 140 -16.60 -20.32 -34.95
N SER A 141 -17.92 -20.46 -34.94
CA SER A 141 -18.80 -19.62 -35.76
C SER A 141 -18.73 -18.16 -35.29
N PRO A 142 -19.04 -17.19 -36.18
CA PRO A 142 -19.07 -15.77 -35.79
C PRO A 142 -19.98 -15.49 -34.58
N ALA A 143 -21.08 -16.24 -34.46
CA ALA A 143 -22.00 -16.13 -33.34
C ALA A 143 -21.36 -16.61 -32.02
N GLU A 144 -20.62 -17.72 -32.04
CA GLU A 144 -19.89 -18.22 -30.85
C GLU A 144 -18.77 -17.27 -30.45
N VAL A 145 -18.02 -16.72 -31.41
CA VAL A 145 -16.95 -15.73 -31.13
C VAL A 145 -17.54 -14.47 -30.51
N ALA A 146 -18.66 -13.96 -31.05
CA ALA A 146 -19.37 -12.82 -30.49
C ALA A 146 -19.87 -13.10 -29.06
N ALA A 147 -20.42 -14.30 -28.81
CA ALA A 147 -20.84 -14.69 -27.47
C ALA A 147 -19.65 -14.74 -26.49
N MET A 148 -18.49 -15.27 -26.89
CA MET A 148 -17.29 -15.27 -26.06
C MET A 148 -16.81 -13.86 -25.72
N PHE A 149 -16.76 -12.94 -26.69
CA PHE A 149 -16.36 -11.55 -26.44
C PHE A 149 -17.43 -10.72 -25.72
N SER A 150 -18.70 -11.15 -25.75
CA SER A 150 -19.72 -10.54 -24.89
C SER A 150 -19.41 -10.77 -23.40
N ALA A 151 -18.84 -11.92 -23.05
CA ALA A 151 -18.44 -12.23 -21.67
C ALA A 151 -17.22 -11.40 -21.22
N THR A 152 -16.31 -11.04 -22.13
CA THR A 152 -15.14 -10.20 -21.79
C THR A 152 -15.52 -8.73 -21.54
N THR A 153 -16.65 -8.28 -22.08
CA THR A 153 -17.13 -6.88 -21.97
C THR A 153 -18.28 -6.70 -20.98
N CYS A 154 -18.90 -7.79 -20.51
CA CYS A 154 -19.98 -7.74 -19.53
C CYS A 154 -19.46 -7.29 -18.15
N GLN A 155 -20.01 -6.17 -17.65
CA GLN A 155 -19.65 -5.60 -16.34
C GLN A 155 -20.76 -5.76 -15.30
N TYR A 156 -21.85 -6.48 -15.62
CA TYR A 156 -22.96 -6.69 -14.71
C TYR A 156 -22.58 -7.64 -13.57
N LYS A 157 -22.90 -7.25 -12.34
CA LYS A 157 -22.84 -8.16 -11.19
C LYS A 157 -23.97 -9.19 -11.32
N GLY A 158 -23.72 -10.44 -10.94
CA GLY A 158 -24.70 -11.52 -11.08
C GLY A 158 -26.08 -11.13 -10.52
N GLY A 159 -27.11 -11.21 -11.36
CA GLY A 159 -28.49 -10.83 -11.03
C GLY A 159 -28.91 -9.42 -11.46
N ASP A 160 -27.96 -8.54 -11.82
CA ASP A 160 -28.22 -7.15 -12.25
C ASP A 160 -28.16 -6.96 -13.77
N GLY A 161 -28.17 -8.09 -14.51
CA GLY A 161 -28.09 -8.11 -15.96
C GLY A 161 -29.36 -7.60 -16.67
N PRO A 162 -29.32 -7.50 -18.01
CA PRO A 162 -30.48 -7.09 -18.80
C PRO A 162 -31.69 -7.96 -18.48
N LYS A 163 -32.79 -7.32 -18.04
CA LYS A 163 -34.08 -7.99 -17.86
C LYS A 163 -34.69 -8.17 -19.24
N PHE A 164 -34.68 -9.42 -19.71
CA PHE A 164 -35.30 -9.76 -20.97
C PHE A 164 -36.82 -9.81 -20.83
N GLU A 165 -37.52 -9.49 -21.92
CA GLU A 165 -38.98 -9.59 -21.98
C GLU A 165 -39.41 -11.05 -21.79
N LYS A 166 -40.55 -11.24 -21.11
CA LYS A 166 -41.10 -12.57 -20.85
C LYS A 166 -41.40 -13.25 -22.19
N ASP A 167 -41.00 -14.50 -22.33
CA ASP A 167 -41.08 -15.34 -23.56
C ASP A 167 -40.04 -15.03 -24.65
N SER A 168 -39.07 -14.16 -24.38
CA SER A 168 -37.97 -13.94 -25.33
C SER A 168 -37.04 -15.14 -25.41
N ILE A 169 -36.39 -15.30 -26.57
CA ILE A 169 -35.37 -16.35 -26.77
C ILE A 169 -34.23 -16.25 -25.74
N PHE A 170 -33.94 -15.05 -25.24
CA PHE A 170 -32.90 -14.82 -24.24
C PHE A 170 -33.28 -15.35 -22.85
N GLU A 171 -34.57 -15.35 -22.49
CA GLU A 171 -35.05 -15.97 -21.24
C GLU A 171 -34.95 -17.50 -21.30
N GLN A 172 -35.27 -18.09 -22.46
CA GLN A 172 -35.15 -19.54 -22.69
C GLN A 172 -33.68 -20.00 -22.64
N VAL A 173 -32.77 -19.23 -23.23
CA VAL A 173 -31.32 -19.49 -23.20
C VAL A 173 -30.75 -19.29 -21.80
N ALA A 174 -31.24 -18.29 -21.05
CA ALA A 174 -30.83 -18.11 -19.65
C ALA A 174 -31.25 -19.32 -18.78
N PHE A 175 -32.50 -19.79 -18.93
CA PHE A 175 -33.01 -20.94 -18.18
C PHE A 175 -32.21 -22.22 -18.44
N SER A 176 -31.89 -22.51 -19.71
CA SER A 176 -31.08 -23.69 -20.06
C SER A 176 -29.64 -23.61 -19.52
N TYR A 177 -29.05 -22.41 -19.50
CA TYR A 177 -27.73 -22.19 -18.89
C TYR A 177 -27.74 -22.42 -17.38
N PHE A 178 -28.76 -21.94 -16.65
CA PHE A 178 -28.88 -22.16 -15.21
C PHE A 178 -29.10 -23.65 -14.87
N SER A 179 -29.90 -24.39 -15.64
CA SER A 179 -30.05 -25.84 -15.44
C SER A 179 -28.74 -26.62 -15.62
N LEU A 180 -27.90 -26.25 -16.61
CA LEU A 180 -26.59 -26.89 -16.81
C LEU A 180 -25.59 -26.61 -15.68
N ARG A 181 -25.72 -25.46 -15.01
CA ARG A 181 -24.87 -25.08 -13.87
C ARG A 181 -25.20 -25.85 -12.60
N ASP A 182 -26.46 -26.24 -12.42
CA ASP A 182 -26.90 -27.05 -11.28
C ASP A 182 -26.51 -28.53 -11.46
N GLU A 183 -26.44 -29.05 -12.69
CA GLU A 183 -25.98 -30.42 -12.96
C GLU A 183 -24.46 -30.61 -12.81
N SER A 184 -23.67 -29.54 -12.91
CA SER A 184 -22.20 -29.59 -12.83
C SER A 184 -21.63 -29.33 -11.41
N ASN A 185 -22.50 -29.11 -10.42
CA ASN A 185 -22.16 -29.01 -9.00
C ASN A 185 -22.52 -30.28 -8.19
N CYS A 186 -22.73 -31.41 -8.86
CA CYS A 186 -22.93 -32.72 -8.24
C CYS A 186 -21.76 -33.68 -8.52
#